data_AF-A0A8K0I007-F1
#
_entry.id   AF-A0A8K0I007-F1
#
_cell.length_a   1.000
_cell.length_b   1.000
_cell.length_c   1.000
_cell.angle_alpha   90.00
_cell.angle_beta   90.00
_cell.angle_gamma   90.00
#
_symmetry.space_group_name_H-M   'P 1'
#
loop_
_entity.id
_entity.type
_entity.pdbx_description
1 polymer ?
#
loop_
_entity_poly.entity_id
_entity_poly.type
_entity_poly.pdbx_seq_one_letter_code
_entity_poly.pdbx_strand_id
1 'polypeptide(L)'
;MDVDSQPTMEETILVGDDLMLGPPSPIIPPEIASHVLEGVDLCDGILRNLFLCLQINDIEPFCQDEIVLYRQCAEERDKELRQRLQDGEHKLGLCMPLEQAKERAAQVQSEVALLERKRLEALNQGISKRKIEAPQGEPKENA
;
A
#
# COMPACT_ATOMS: atom_id res chain seq x y z
N MET A 1 -8.35 45.09 2.58
CA MET A 1 -7.40 44.19 3.26
C MET A 1 -7.87 42.80 2.95
N ASP A 2 -7.43 42.26 1.82
CA ASP A 2 -7.70 40.90 1.41
C ASP A 2 -6.84 39.98 2.27
N VAL A 3 -7.49 39.38 3.27
CA VAL A 3 -6.87 38.39 4.15
C VAL A 3 -6.83 37.09 3.37
N ASP A 4 -5.62 36.74 2.92
CA ASP A 4 -5.28 35.47 2.30
C ASP A 4 -5.90 34.32 3.12
N SER A 5 -6.93 33.71 2.56
CA SER A 5 -7.54 32.50 3.12
C SER A 5 -6.62 31.35 2.77
N GLN A 6 -5.52 31.21 3.50
CA GLN A 6 -4.75 29.97 3.49
C GLN A 6 -5.72 28.84 3.86
N PRO A 7 -5.81 27.76 3.07
CA PRO A 7 -6.54 26.59 3.50
C PRO A 7 -5.88 26.12 4.79
N THR A 8 -6.62 26.18 5.91
CA THR A 8 -6.23 25.47 7.11
C THR A 8 -6.19 24.01 6.73
N MET A 9 -4.99 23.48 6.45
CA MET A 9 -4.78 22.05 6.40
C MET A 9 -5.14 21.53 7.78
N GLU A 10 -6.32 20.94 7.92
CA GLU A 10 -6.61 20.13 9.09
C GLU A 10 -5.50 19.09 9.16
N GLU A 11 -4.69 19.14 10.22
CA GLU A 11 -3.67 18.14 10.49
C GLU A 11 -4.40 16.82 10.75
N THR A 12 -4.71 16.10 9.68
CA THR A 12 -5.34 14.79 9.77
C THR A 12 -4.34 13.88 10.48
N ILE A 13 -4.68 13.46 11.69
CA ILE A 13 -3.90 12.49 12.47
C ILE A 13 -3.83 11.20 11.64
N LEU A 14 -2.61 10.82 11.26
CA LEU A 14 -2.32 9.59 10.55
C LEU A 14 -2.42 8.41 11.51
N VAL A 15 -3.22 7.42 11.12
CA VAL A 15 -3.42 6.18 11.87
C VAL A 15 -2.67 5.04 11.17
N GLY A 16 -2.38 3.96 11.87
CA GLY A 16 -1.76 2.76 11.29
C GLY A 16 -2.48 2.26 10.02
N ASP A 17 -3.80 2.40 9.95
CA ASP A 17 -4.60 2.02 8.77
C ASP A 17 -4.29 2.88 7.53
N ASP A 18 -3.89 4.13 7.70
CA ASP A 18 -3.53 5.02 6.58
C ASP A 18 -2.24 4.54 5.89
N LEU A 19 -1.36 3.86 6.63
CA LEU A 19 -0.15 3.23 6.08
C LEU A 19 -0.48 2.03 5.17
N MET A 20 -1.72 1.53 5.21
CA MET A 20 -2.17 0.35 4.46
C MET A 20 -2.96 0.74 3.19
N LEU A 21 -3.10 2.03 2.87
CA LEU A 21 -3.89 2.52 1.73
C LEU A 21 -3.18 2.42 0.36
N GLY A 22 -1.99 1.83 0.32
CA GLY A 22 -1.19 1.66 -0.89
C GLY A 22 -1.53 0.43 -1.73
N PRO A 23 -1.01 0.34 -2.98
CA PRO A 23 -1.03 -0.89 -3.73
C PRO A 23 -0.30 -2.01 -2.96
N PRO A 24 -0.70 -3.28 -3.12
CA PRO A 24 0.01 -4.38 -2.48
C PRO A 24 1.47 -4.40 -2.92
N SER A 25 2.36 -4.80 -2.01
CA SER A 25 3.79 -4.93 -2.30
C SER A 25 4.01 -5.76 -3.56
N PRO A 26 4.91 -5.33 -4.46
CA PRO A 26 5.14 -6.06 -5.70
C PRO A 26 5.76 -7.43 -5.41
N ILE A 27 5.38 -8.44 -6.20
CA ILE A 27 6.02 -9.75 -6.18
C ILE A 27 7.27 -9.66 -7.04
N ILE A 28 8.44 -9.91 -6.45
CA ILE A 28 9.73 -9.83 -7.14
C ILE A 28 10.16 -11.25 -7.54
N PRO A 29 10.33 -11.53 -8.85
CA PRO A 29 10.81 -12.82 -9.32
C PRO A 29 12.24 -13.11 -8.85
N PRO A 30 12.55 -14.36 -8.45
CA PRO A 30 13.84 -14.71 -7.88
C PRO A 30 15.00 -14.47 -8.86
N GLU A 31 14.76 -14.51 -10.17
CA GLU A 31 15.79 -14.31 -11.20
C GLU A 31 16.36 -12.88 -11.21
N ILE A 32 15.56 -11.90 -10.79
CA ILE A 32 15.94 -10.48 -10.78
C ILE A 32 15.98 -9.89 -9.36
N ALA A 33 15.71 -10.68 -8.34
CA ALA A 33 15.61 -10.22 -6.96
C ALA A 33 16.90 -9.53 -6.47
N SER A 34 18.07 -10.06 -6.81
CA SER A 34 19.35 -9.43 -6.46
C SER A 34 19.48 -8.03 -7.07
N HIS A 35 19.10 -7.84 -8.33
CA HIS A 35 19.16 -6.55 -9.01
C HIS A 35 18.14 -5.54 -8.46
N VAL A 36 16.92 -6.00 -8.19
CA VAL A 36 15.83 -5.14 -7.71
C VAL A 36 16.08 -4.66 -6.28
N LEU A 37 16.56 -5.55 -5.41
CA LEU A 37 16.68 -5.30 -3.97
C LEU A 37 18.01 -4.67 -3.54
N GLU A 38 19.02 -4.64 -4.41
CA GLU A 38 20.36 -4.18 -4.05
C GLU A 38 20.37 -2.70 -3.63
N GLY A 39 20.78 -2.43 -2.38
CA GLY A 39 20.92 -1.06 -1.87
C GLY A 39 19.60 -0.31 -1.67
N VAL A 40 18.46 -1.00 -1.68
CA VAL A 40 17.16 -0.40 -1.34
C VAL A 40 17.10 -0.13 0.16
N ASP A 41 16.70 1.09 0.54
CA ASP A 41 16.43 1.42 1.93
C ASP A 41 15.18 0.68 2.42
N LEU A 42 15.33 -0.16 3.43
CA LEU A 42 14.24 -0.94 4.01
C LEU A 42 13.42 -0.16 5.03
N CYS A 43 13.81 1.08 5.35
CA CYS A 43 13.23 1.92 6.39
C CYS A 43 13.43 1.36 7.80
N ASP A 44 14.39 0.44 8.01
CA ASP A 44 14.56 -0.30 9.27
C ASP A 44 14.80 0.60 10.47
N GLY A 45 15.61 1.66 10.31
CA GLY A 45 15.88 2.61 11.39
C GLY A 45 14.64 3.42 11.76
N ILE A 46 13.91 3.89 10.76
CA ILE A 46 12.68 4.67 10.95
C ILE A 46 11.60 3.80 11.58
N LEU A 47 11.45 2.56 11.10
CA LEU A 47 10.50 1.58 11.62
C LEU A 47 10.80 1.23 13.09
N ARG A 48 12.07 1.06 13.45
CA ARG A 48 12.47 0.85 14.86
C ARG A 48 12.08 2.04 15.75
N ASN A 49 12.27 3.27 15.27
CA ASN A 49 11.89 4.46 16.02
C ASN A 49 10.38 4.55 16.20
N LEU A 50 9.60 4.27 15.15
CA LEU A 50 8.14 4.18 15.22
C LEU A 50 7.68 3.16 16.27
N PHE A 51 8.23 1.95 16.23
CA PHE A 51 7.91 0.92 17.23
C PHE A 51 8.28 1.36 18.64
N LEU A 52 9.44 1.99 18.84
CA LEU A 52 9.85 2.49 20.14
C LEU A 52 8.90 3.58 20.65
N CYS A 53 8.47 4.50 19.79
CA CYS A 53 7.50 5.52 20.16
C CYS A 53 6.17 4.91 20.59
N LEU A 54 5.65 3.96 19.80
CA LEU A 54 4.40 3.27 20.12
C LEU A 54 4.50 2.48 21.44
N GLN A 55 5.65 1.87 21.73
CA GLN A 55 5.90 1.18 23.00
C GLN A 55 5.93 2.11 24.21
N ILE A 56 6.32 3.37 24.05
CA ILE A 56 6.42 4.35 25.15
C ILE A 56 5.08 5.05 25.38
N ASN A 57 4.36 5.39 24.30
CA ASN A 57 3.22 6.30 24.37
C ASN A 57 1.84 5.61 24.26
N ASP A 58 1.79 4.28 24.01
CA ASP A 58 0.60 3.41 23.93
C ASP A 58 -0.54 3.85 22.97
N ILE A 59 -0.48 5.05 22.40
CA ILE A 59 -1.44 5.59 21.43
C ILE A 59 -0.72 6.29 20.27
N GLU A 60 -1.21 6.05 19.05
CA GLU A 60 -0.65 6.55 17.79
C GLU A 60 -0.56 8.09 17.66
N PRO A 61 -1.47 8.90 18.23
CA PRO A 61 -1.40 10.37 18.08
C PRO A 61 -0.14 11.03 18.65
N PHE A 62 0.60 10.37 19.55
CA PHE A 62 1.88 10.91 20.06
C PHE A 62 3.08 10.58 19.17
N CYS A 63 2.92 9.68 18.21
CA CYS A 63 4.00 9.19 17.34
C CYS A 63 3.84 9.66 15.90
N GLN A 64 3.14 10.78 15.69
CA GLN A 64 2.83 11.29 14.34
C GLN A 64 4.07 11.57 13.51
N ASP A 65 5.14 12.08 14.13
CA ASP A 65 6.40 12.33 13.44
C ASP A 65 7.02 11.04 12.90
N GLU A 66 7.10 10.00 13.73
CA GLU A 66 7.61 8.69 13.31
C GLU A 66 6.71 8.03 12.26
N ILE A 67 5.38 8.19 12.37
CA ILE A 67 4.41 7.68 11.39
C ILE A 67 4.62 8.37 10.03
N VAL A 68 4.74 9.69 10.01
CA VAL A 68 4.98 10.48 8.79
C VAL A 68 6.31 10.10 8.15
N LEU A 69 7.37 10.00 8.94
CA LEU A 69 8.70 9.59 8.46
C LEU A 69 8.67 8.18 7.86
N TYR A 70 8.02 7.23 8.55
CA TYR A 70 7.91 5.87 8.05
C TYR A 70 7.11 5.81 6.75
N ARG A 71 5.98 6.53 6.69
CA ARG A 71 5.15 6.61 5.50
C ARG A 71 5.95 7.12 4.29
N GLN A 72 6.64 8.25 4.44
CA GLN A 72 7.45 8.82 3.36
C GLN A 72 8.54 7.85 2.88
N CYS A 73 9.24 7.20 3.81
CA CYS A 73 10.24 6.20 3.44
C CYS A 73 9.61 5.00 2.73
N ALA A 74 8.48 4.49 3.21
CA ALA A 74 7.79 3.36 2.61
C ALA A 74 7.28 3.67 1.20
N GLU A 75 6.77 4.89 0.98
CA GLU A 75 6.31 5.37 -0.33
C GLU A 75 7.47 5.48 -1.34
N GLU A 76 8.59 6.12 -0.95
CA GLU A 76 9.77 6.22 -1.81
C GLU A 76 10.40 4.84 -2.09
N ARG A 77 10.47 3.96 -1.09
CA ARG A 77 10.92 2.58 -1.26
C ARG A 77 10.05 1.81 -2.24
N ASP A 78 8.73 1.89 -2.11
CA ASP A 78 7.79 1.17 -2.99
C ASP A 78 7.89 1.68 -4.44
N LYS A 79 8.03 2.99 -4.61
CA LYS A 79 8.25 3.61 -5.92
C LYS A 79 9.54 3.12 -6.59
N GLU A 80 10.65 3.12 -5.84
CA GLU A 80 11.94 2.64 -6.34
C GLU A 80 11.88 1.15 -6.71
N LEU A 81 11.31 0.32 -5.84
CA LEU A 81 11.16 -1.11 -6.08
C LEU A 81 10.33 -1.40 -7.33
N ARG A 82 9.21 -0.71 -7.53
CA ARG A 82 8.37 -0.89 -8.71
C ARG A 82 9.08 -0.48 -9.99
N GLN A 83 9.81 0.64 -9.97
CA GLN A 83 10.58 1.10 -11.11
C GLN A 83 11.66 0.08 -11.49
N ARG A 84 12.46 -0.37 -10.50
CA ARG A 84 13.52 -1.37 -10.73
C ARG A 84 12.97 -2.71 -11.20
N LEU A 85 11.82 -3.12 -10.66
CA LEU A 85 11.15 -4.34 -11.09
C LEU A 85 10.74 -4.26 -12.56
N GLN A 86 10.11 -3.15 -12.96
CA GLN A 86 9.72 -2.92 -14.36
C GLN A 86 10.94 -2.93 -15.30
N ASP A 87 12.01 -2.25 -14.90
CA ASP A 87 13.25 -2.21 -15.69
C ASP A 87 13.93 -3.58 -15.78
N GLY A 88 13.92 -4.34 -14.67
CA GLY A 88 14.44 -5.70 -14.59
C GLY A 88 13.67 -6.67 -15.47
N GLU A 89 12.34 -6.67 -15.40
CA GLU A 89 11.47 -7.46 -16.27
C GLU A 89 11.68 -7.11 -17.75
N HIS A 90 11.77 -5.81 -18.07
CA HIS A 90 11.98 -5.38 -19.44
C HIS A 90 13.32 -5.87 -20.00
N LYS A 91 14.41 -5.71 -19.26
CA LYS A 91 15.74 -6.20 -19.66
C LYS A 91 15.75 -7.72 -19.78
N LEU A 92 15.16 -8.43 -18.82
CA LEU A 92 15.07 -9.88 -18.86
C LEU A 92 14.29 -10.36 -20.09
N GLY A 93 13.18 -9.70 -20.42
CA GLY A 93 12.40 -9.97 -21.62
C GLY A 93 13.18 -9.76 -22.93
N LEU A 94 14.05 -8.75 -23.00
CA LEU A 94 14.92 -8.51 -24.17
C LEU A 94 15.99 -9.59 -24.36
N CYS A 95 16.46 -10.21 -23.28
CA CYS A 95 17.46 -11.28 -23.32
C CYS A 95 16.86 -12.69 -23.49
N MET A 96 15.53 -12.81 -23.42
CA MET A 96 14.83 -14.09 -23.43
C MET A 96 14.53 -14.57 -24.86
N PRO A 97 14.70 -15.87 -25.18
CA PRO A 97 14.20 -16.45 -26.42
C PRO A 97 12.69 -16.23 -26.59
N LEU A 98 12.24 -15.97 -27.81
CA LEU A 98 10.85 -15.59 -28.10
C LEU A 98 9.80 -16.56 -27.51
N GLU A 99 10.03 -17.87 -27.60
CA GLU A 99 9.08 -18.87 -27.07
C GLU A 99 8.99 -18.83 -25.54
N GLN A 100 10.12 -18.65 -24.84
CA GLN A 100 10.14 -18.48 -23.39
C GLN A 100 9.48 -17.14 -22.98
N ALA A 101 9.69 -16.08 -23.77
CA ALA A 101 9.07 -14.79 -23.53
C ALA A 101 7.53 -14.85 -23.65
N LYS A 102 7.02 -15.61 -24.63
CA LYS A 102 5.58 -15.86 -24.79
C LYS A 102 5.00 -16.65 -23.61
N GLU A 103 5.72 -17.68 -23.15
CA GLU A 103 5.29 -18.48 -22.00
C GLU A 103 5.22 -17.63 -20.72
N ARG A 104 6.26 -16.84 -20.44
CA ARG A 104 6.29 -15.88 -19.32
C ARG A 104 5.15 -14.87 -19.43
N ALA A 105 4.89 -14.33 -20.63
CA ALA A 105 3.81 -13.37 -20.83
C ALA A 105 2.43 -13.99 -20.53
N ALA A 106 2.20 -15.23 -20.97
CA ALA A 106 0.97 -15.97 -20.67
C ALA A 106 0.82 -16.26 -19.16
N GLN A 107 1.91 -16.63 -18.50
CA GLN A 107 1.94 -16.83 -17.04
C GLN A 107 1.55 -15.54 -16.30
N VAL A 108 2.23 -14.43 -16.60
CA VAL A 108 1.95 -13.12 -15.96
C VAL A 108 0.51 -12.68 -16.21
N GLN A 109 -0.02 -12.85 -17.43
CA GLN A 109 -1.42 -12.54 -17.73
C GLN A 109 -2.41 -13.36 -16.87
N SER A 110 -2.12 -14.65 -16.65
CA SER A 110 -2.95 -15.51 -15.80
C SER A 110 -2.91 -15.09 -14.32
N GLU A 111 -1.75 -14.66 -13.83
CA GLU A 111 -1.58 -14.15 -12.46
C GLU A 111 -2.31 -12.82 -12.27
N VAL A 112 -2.23 -11.91 -13.25
CA VAL A 112 -2.98 -10.64 -13.25
C VAL A 112 -4.48 -10.91 -13.17
N ALA A 113 -5.01 -11.80 -14.01
CA ALA A 113 -6.43 -12.16 -13.98
C ALA A 113 -6.86 -12.76 -12.63
N LEU A 114 -6.00 -13.59 -12.01
CA LEU A 114 -6.24 -14.13 -10.67
C LEU A 114 -6.28 -13.02 -9.60
N LEU A 115 -5.35 -12.08 -9.65
CA LEU A 115 -5.28 -10.96 -8.71
C LEU A 115 -6.46 -10.01 -8.85
N GLU A 116 -6.88 -9.70 -10.09
CA GLU A 116 -8.08 -8.91 -10.36
C GLU A 116 -9.33 -9.58 -9.76
N ARG A 117 -9.47 -10.90 -9.93
CA ARG A 117 -10.56 -11.65 -9.32
C ARG A 117 -10.54 -11.57 -7.80
N LYS A 118 -9.38 -11.81 -7.15
CA LYS A 118 -9.24 -11.71 -5.69
C LYS A 118 -9.59 -10.31 -5.17
N ARG A 119 -9.20 -9.27 -5.91
CA ARG A 119 -9.54 -7.87 -5.59
C ARG A 119 -11.05 -7.64 -5.62
N LEU A 120 -11.74 -8.14 -6.64
CA LEU A 120 -13.20 -8.07 -6.74
C LEU A 120 -13.89 -8.82 -5.60
N GLU A 121 -13.40 -10.01 -5.23
CA GLU A 121 -13.91 -10.80 -4.11
C GLU A 121 -13.76 -10.05 -2.78
N ALA A 122 -12.59 -9.45 -2.52
CA ALA A 122 -12.36 -8.62 -1.33
C ALA A 122 -13.31 -7.41 -1.26
N LEU A 123 -13.53 -6.73 -2.38
CA LEU A 123 -14.47 -5.61 -2.47
C LEU A 123 -15.91 -6.07 -2.15
N ASN A 124 -16.34 -7.20 -2.69
CA ASN A 124 -17.67 -7.78 -2.47
C ASN A 124 -17.89 -8.18 -1.00
N GLN A 125 -16.86 -8.72 -0.34
CA GLN A 125 -16.90 -9.02 1.10
C GLN A 125 -17.08 -7.74 1.93
N GLY A 126 -16.37 -6.66 1.60
CA GLY A 126 -16.54 -5.36 2.25
C GLY A 126 -17.93 -4.75 2.05
N ILE A 127 -18.54 -4.92 0.87
CA ILE A 127 -19.92 -4.49 0.61
C ILE A 127 -20.92 -5.31 1.44
N SER A 128 -20.69 -6.63 1.56
CA SER A 128 -21.58 -7.51 2.33
C SER A 128 -21.56 -7.19 3.82
N LYS A 129 -20.39 -6.88 4.40
CA LYS A 129 -20.27 -6.44 5.81
C LYS A 129 -21.05 -5.15 6.08
N ARG A 130 -20.94 -4.15 5.20
CA ARG A 130 -21.67 -2.87 5.32
C ARG A 130 -23.20 -3.00 5.21
N LYS A 131 -23.71 -4.01 4.48
CA LYS A 131 -25.16 -4.26 4.38
C LYS A 131 -25.77 -4.84 5.65
N ILE A 132 -24.97 -5.41 6.56
CA ILE A 132 -25.45 -6.02 7.82
C ILE A 132 -25.59 -4.95 8.91
N GLU A 133 -24.88 -3.82 8.81
CA GLU A 133 -24.92 -2.69 9.74
C GLU A 133 -25.95 -1.61 9.33
N ALA A 134 -27.18 -2.01 8.96
CA ALA A 134 -28.29 -1.06 8.85
C ALA A 134 -28.85 -0.75 10.26
N PRO A 135 -29.09 0.52 10.63
CA PRO A 135 -29.57 0.88 11.95
C PRO A 135 -31.02 0.40 12.16
N GLN A 136 -31.24 -0.38 13.23
CA GLN A 136 -32.59 -0.62 13.77
C GLN A 136 -33.06 0.64 14.50
N GLY A 137 -33.87 1.45 13.83
CA GLY A 137 -34.64 2.53 14.45
C GLY A 137 -36.11 2.34 14.13
N GLU A 138 -36.86 1.69 15.01
CA GLU A 138 -38.33 1.69 14.96
C GLU A 138 -38.86 3.11 15.25
N PRO A 139 -39.88 3.61 14.53
CA PRO A 139 -40.56 4.83 14.92
C PRO A 139 -41.49 4.51 16.10
N LYS A 140 -41.22 5.11 17.27
CA LYS A 140 -42.22 5.18 18.34
C LYS A 140 -43.30 6.19 17.94
N GLU A 141 -44.42 5.66 17.47
CA GLU A 141 -45.69 6.36 17.35
C GLU A 141 -46.20 6.68 18.77
N ASN A 142 -46.11 7.95 19.18
CA ASN A 142 -46.70 8.41 20.43
C ASN A 142 -48.17 8.80 20.16
N ALA A 143 -49.05 8.14 20.91
CA ALA A 143 -50.46 8.47 21.08
C ALA A 143 -50.69 9.81 21.80
#